data_AF-X1FYP1-F1
#
_entry.id   AF-X1FYP1-F1
#
_cell.length_a   1.000
_cell.length_b   1.000
_cell.length_c   1.000
_cell.angle_alpha   90.00
_cell.angle_beta   90.00
_cell.angle_gamma   90.00
#
_symmetry.space_group_name_H-M   'P 1'
#
loop_
_entity.id
_entity.type
_entity.pdbx_description
1 polymer ?
#
loop_
_entity_poly.entity_id
_entity_poly.type
_entity_poly.pdbx_seq_one_letter_code
_entity_poly.pdbx_strand_id
1 'polypeptide(L)'
;MAIYGTPAVAGDLVYIGGYNGKIYAFNSSSLEVQWVYPREGNLQPIVGGPVATLGKIYFGSSDGKLYALDADTGNKEWEFETGDKIWSTPVIDDGTVYISSFDKKLYALDATTGEKKWETAEVGGAIAATPIVYNNTVYFGSFDRYLYAVDATDGSLKWKSEVEAGKWFWAKPVIYIILSMPRL
;
A
#
# COMPACT_ATOMS: atom_id res chain seq x y z
N MET A 1 -16.89 13.37 6.17
CA MET A 1 -15.94 12.23 6.11
C MET A 1 -14.77 12.66 5.23
N ALA A 2 -13.52 12.55 5.71
CA ALA A 2 -12.36 12.86 4.89
C ALA A 2 -11.85 11.58 4.20
N ILE A 3 -11.55 11.68 2.92
CA ILE A 3 -10.95 10.63 2.10
C ILE A 3 -9.60 11.18 1.64
N TYR A 4 -8.52 10.52 2.06
CA TYR A 4 -7.15 10.92 1.70
C TYR A 4 -6.56 10.02 0.62
N GLY A 5 -6.93 8.74 0.63
CA GLY A 5 -6.47 7.74 -0.32
C GLY A 5 -7.13 7.86 -1.70
N THR A 6 -6.40 7.45 -2.73
CA THR A 6 -6.94 7.28 -4.08
C THR A 6 -7.99 6.16 -4.07
N PRO A 7 -9.18 6.35 -4.66
CA PRO A 7 -10.15 5.26 -4.86
C PRO A 7 -9.58 4.13 -5.73
N ALA A 8 -10.06 2.90 -5.52
CA ALA A 8 -9.81 1.77 -6.41
C ALA A 8 -11.08 1.40 -7.17
N VAL A 9 -10.94 0.80 -8.35
CA VAL A 9 -12.05 0.29 -9.15
C VAL A 9 -11.75 -1.14 -9.57
N ALA A 10 -12.71 -2.04 -9.40
CA ALA A 10 -12.67 -3.37 -9.99
C ALA A 10 -14.08 -3.81 -10.39
N GLY A 11 -14.24 -4.25 -11.65
CA GLY A 11 -15.56 -4.52 -12.21
C GLY A 11 -16.48 -3.30 -12.08
N ASP A 12 -17.67 -3.53 -11.53
CA ASP A 12 -18.67 -2.49 -11.34
C ASP A 12 -18.55 -1.76 -9.99
N LEU A 13 -17.51 -2.04 -9.19
CA LEU A 13 -17.36 -1.48 -7.84
C LEU A 13 -16.25 -0.44 -7.74
N VAL A 14 -16.54 0.62 -7.00
CA VAL A 14 -15.60 1.66 -6.58
C VAL A 14 -15.37 1.55 -5.08
N TYR A 15 -14.12 1.41 -4.67
CA TYR A 15 -13.72 1.27 -3.27
C TYR A 15 -13.05 2.54 -2.76
N ILE A 16 -13.45 3.00 -1.58
CA ILE A 16 -12.83 4.14 -0.90
C ILE A 16 -12.54 3.81 0.55
N GLY A 17 -11.38 4.24 1.04
CA GLY A 17 -11.04 4.25 2.46
C GLY A 17 -11.25 5.63 3.08
N GLY A 18 -11.89 5.66 4.24
CA GLY A 18 -12.17 6.87 5.00
C GLY A 18 -11.30 7.01 6.24
N TYR A 19 -11.01 8.26 6.60
CA TYR A 19 -10.34 8.58 7.87
C TYR A 19 -11.16 8.18 9.11
N ASN A 20 -12.44 7.82 8.92
CA ASN A 20 -13.28 7.23 9.95
C ASN A 20 -13.02 5.73 10.20
N GLY A 21 -12.04 5.12 9.52
CA GLY A 21 -11.69 3.71 9.70
C GLY A 21 -12.65 2.75 9.00
N LYS A 22 -13.23 3.17 7.88
CA LYS A 22 -14.15 2.37 7.06
C LYS A 22 -13.66 2.27 5.62
N ILE A 23 -13.81 1.09 5.02
CA ILE A 23 -13.86 0.91 3.56
C ILE A 23 -15.32 0.84 3.13
N TYR A 24 -15.64 1.54 2.05
CA TYR A 24 -16.93 1.46 1.37
C TYR A 24 -16.73 0.94 -0.04
N ALA A 25 -17.62 0.05 -0.50
CA ALA A 25 -17.77 -0.29 -1.91
C ALA A 25 -19.08 0.29 -2.44
N PHE A 26 -18.98 1.04 -3.52
CA PHE A 26 -20.12 1.61 -4.23
C PHE A 26 -20.30 0.92 -5.56
N ASN A 27 -21.54 0.69 -5.96
CA ASN A 27 -21.81 0.40 -7.35
C ASN A 27 -21.49 1.65 -8.20
N SER A 28 -20.65 1.48 -9.22
CA SER A 28 -20.15 2.55 -10.09
C SER A 28 -21.24 3.25 -10.89
N SER A 29 -22.37 2.58 -11.13
CA SER A 29 -23.49 3.11 -11.92
C SER A 29 -24.59 3.72 -11.04
N SER A 30 -25.01 3.03 -9.97
CA SER A 30 -26.10 3.52 -9.10
C SER A 30 -25.63 4.43 -7.97
N LEU A 31 -24.32 4.42 -7.65
CA LEU A 31 -23.72 5.09 -6.49
C LEU A 31 -24.25 4.61 -5.13
N GLU A 32 -24.93 3.46 -5.11
CA GLU A 32 -25.38 2.83 -3.86
C GLU A 32 -24.21 2.10 -3.18
N VAL A 33 -24.18 2.14 -1.85
CA VAL A 33 -23.22 1.36 -1.06
C VAL A 33 -23.62 -0.11 -1.15
N GLN A 34 -22.78 -0.92 -1.78
CA GLN A 34 -22.96 -2.38 -1.83
C GLN A 34 -22.56 -3.03 -0.51
N TRP A 35 -21.44 -2.62 0.07
CA TRP A 35 -21.01 -3.07 1.38
C TRP A 35 -20.09 -2.06 2.07
N VAL A 36 -19.93 -2.23 3.39
CA VAL A 36 -19.01 -1.46 4.23
C VAL A 36 -18.22 -2.42 5.13
N TYR A 37 -16.94 -2.14 5.30
CA TYR A 37 -16.06 -2.84 6.24
C TYR A 37 -15.37 -1.85 7.19
N PRO A 38 -15.25 -2.17 8.49
CA PRO A 38 -15.98 -3.23 9.19
C PRO A 38 -17.50 -2.98 9.12
N ARG A 39 -18.33 -4.03 9.28
CA ARG A 39 -19.80 -3.85 9.32
C ARG A 39 -20.23 -3.05 10.55
N GLU A 40 -19.60 -3.32 11.69
CA GLU A 40 -19.85 -2.67 12.97
C GLU A 40 -18.58 -2.02 13.52
N GLY A 41 -18.73 -0.97 14.35
CA GLY A 41 -17.58 -0.24 14.89
C GLY A 41 -16.76 0.46 13.80
N ASN A 42 -15.51 0.79 14.08
CA ASN A 42 -14.58 1.36 13.10
C ASN A 42 -13.17 0.83 13.36
N LEU A 43 -12.35 0.78 12.31
CA LEU A 43 -10.90 0.70 12.48
C LEU A 43 -10.33 2.06 12.91
N GLN A 44 -9.02 2.13 13.03
CA GLN A 44 -8.32 3.40 13.04
C GLN A 44 -8.28 4.01 11.61
N PRO A 45 -7.88 5.29 11.45
CA PRO A 45 -7.96 5.97 10.17
C PRO A 45 -7.25 5.24 9.02
N ILE A 46 -7.93 5.19 7.87
CA ILE A 46 -7.37 4.70 6.61
C ILE A 46 -6.88 5.92 5.82
N VAL A 47 -5.56 6.01 5.66
CA VAL A 47 -4.89 7.17 5.02
C VAL A 47 -4.46 6.82 3.59
N GLY A 48 -3.86 5.65 3.39
CA GLY A 48 -3.54 5.11 2.08
C GLY A 48 -4.80 4.75 1.28
N GLY A 49 -4.68 4.66 -0.04
CA GLY A 49 -5.76 4.14 -0.88
C GLY A 49 -5.89 2.62 -0.77
N PRO A 50 -7.09 2.04 -0.97
CA PRO A 50 -7.20 0.63 -1.26
C PRO A 50 -6.61 0.30 -2.64
N VAL A 51 -6.24 -0.96 -2.85
CA VAL A 51 -5.92 -1.52 -4.17
C VAL A 51 -6.79 -2.74 -4.42
N ALA A 52 -7.41 -2.83 -5.59
CA ALA A 52 -8.27 -3.94 -5.98
C ALA A 52 -7.61 -4.77 -7.08
N THR A 53 -7.35 -6.06 -6.81
CA THR A 53 -6.78 -7.02 -7.77
C THR A 53 -6.95 -8.45 -7.24
N LEU A 54 -6.81 -9.46 -8.10
CA LEU A 54 -6.88 -10.88 -7.70
C LEU A 54 -8.17 -11.25 -6.93
N GLY A 55 -9.30 -10.61 -7.25
CA GLY A 55 -10.58 -10.81 -6.55
C GLY A 55 -10.63 -10.22 -5.14
N LYS A 56 -9.62 -9.47 -4.72
CA LYS A 56 -9.49 -8.88 -3.38
C LYS A 56 -9.34 -7.38 -3.42
N ILE A 57 -9.59 -6.75 -2.27
CA ILE A 57 -9.11 -5.41 -1.96
C ILE A 57 -8.06 -5.47 -0.84
N TYR A 58 -7.00 -4.68 -0.98
CA TYR A 58 -5.91 -4.58 -0.01
C TYR A 58 -5.82 -3.15 0.50
N PHE A 59 -5.68 -2.95 1.81
CA PHE A 59 -5.50 -1.61 2.39
C PHE A 59 -4.81 -1.65 3.76
N GLY A 60 -4.03 -0.60 4.04
CA GLY A 60 -3.43 -0.38 5.35
C GLY A 60 -4.29 0.53 6.23
N SER A 61 -4.18 0.36 7.55
CA SER A 61 -4.86 1.16 8.55
C SER A 61 -3.88 1.72 9.60
N SER A 62 -4.27 2.81 10.24
CA SER A 62 -3.53 3.41 11.36
C SER A 62 -3.58 2.56 12.64
N ASP A 63 -4.24 1.41 12.63
CA ASP A 63 -4.16 0.40 13.70
C ASP A 63 -2.91 -0.49 13.56
N GLY A 64 -2.12 -0.27 12.49
CA GLY A 64 -0.91 -1.03 12.20
C GLY A 64 -1.15 -2.33 11.45
N LYS A 65 -2.34 -2.52 10.87
CA LYS A 65 -2.68 -3.73 10.12
C LYS A 65 -2.88 -3.46 8.63
N LEU A 66 -2.41 -4.41 7.83
CA LEU A 66 -2.76 -4.58 6.43
C LEU A 66 -3.90 -5.59 6.34
N TYR A 67 -4.95 -5.25 5.61
CA TYR A 67 -6.13 -6.10 5.42
C TYR A 67 -6.26 -6.52 3.97
N ALA A 68 -6.73 -7.74 3.75
CA ALA A 68 -7.28 -8.19 2.48
C ALA A 68 -8.73 -8.65 2.65
N LEU A 69 -9.62 -8.10 1.86
CA LEU A 69 -11.03 -8.49 1.83
C LEU A 69 -11.40 -9.01 0.45
N ASP A 70 -12.36 -9.92 0.39
CA ASP A 70 -13.05 -10.30 -0.83
C ASP A 70 -13.68 -9.04 -1.46
N ALA A 71 -13.40 -8.81 -2.75
CA ALA A 71 -13.76 -7.57 -3.43
C ALA A 71 -15.27 -7.39 -3.64
N ASP A 72 -16.03 -8.48 -3.73
CA ASP A 72 -17.46 -8.47 -4.04
C ASP A 72 -18.32 -8.35 -2.77
N THR A 73 -17.86 -8.95 -1.68
CA THR A 73 -18.63 -9.11 -0.43
C THR A 73 -18.10 -8.27 0.73
N GLY A 74 -16.84 -7.80 0.65
CA GLY A 74 -16.18 -7.08 1.73
C GLY A 74 -15.86 -7.94 2.95
N ASN A 75 -15.93 -9.27 2.82
CA ASN A 75 -15.56 -10.19 3.89
C ASN A 75 -14.04 -10.24 4.02
N LYS A 76 -13.53 -10.17 5.26
CA LYS A 76 -12.08 -10.29 5.51
C LYS A 76 -11.60 -11.69 5.17
N GLU A 77 -10.62 -11.76 4.28
CA GLU A 77 -9.93 -13.01 3.96
C GLU A 77 -8.70 -13.19 4.85
N TRP A 78 -7.90 -12.14 5.01
CA TRP A 78 -6.75 -12.16 5.92
C TRP A 78 -6.40 -10.75 6.44
N GLU A 79 -5.61 -10.72 7.52
CA GLU A 79 -4.95 -9.51 8.00
C GLU A 79 -3.51 -9.83 8.42
N PHE A 80 -2.65 -8.82 8.38
CA PHE A 80 -1.27 -8.90 8.83
C PHE A 80 -0.95 -7.70 9.74
N GLU A 81 -0.28 -7.97 10.86
CA GLU A 81 0.07 -6.96 11.87
C GLU A 81 1.52 -6.50 11.71
N THR A 82 1.71 -5.19 11.60
CA THR A 82 3.02 -4.50 11.64
C THR A 82 3.23 -3.88 13.03
N GLY A 83 4.39 -3.27 13.26
CA GLY A 83 4.73 -2.67 14.56
C GLY A 83 4.12 -1.29 14.83
N ASP A 84 3.61 -0.59 13.81
CA ASP A 84 3.00 0.74 13.93
C ASP A 84 2.10 1.03 12.70
N LYS A 85 1.53 2.24 12.62
CA LYS A 85 0.60 2.72 11.60
C LYS A 85 1.06 2.43 10.17
N ILE A 86 0.10 2.07 9.34
CA ILE A 86 0.26 1.99 7.89
C ILE A 86 -0.50 3.14 7.23
N TRP A 87 0.24 4.11 6.70
CA TRP A 87 -0.33 5.23 5.92
C TRP A 87 -0.07 5.11 4.42
N SER A 88 0.76 4.16 4.01
CA SER A 88 1.06 3.89 2.61
C SER A 88 -0.09 3.19 1.91
N THR A 89 -0.14 3.33 0.58
CA THR A 89 -0.99 2.49 -0.28
C THR A 89 -0.24 1.17 -0.54
N PRO A 90 -0.87 -0.01 -0.44
CA PRO A 90 -0.21 -1.26 -0.83
C PRO A 90 0.19 -1.26 -2.31
N VAL A 91 1.27 -1.95 -2.65
CA VAL A 91 1.65 -2.23 -4.05
C VAL A 91 1.64 -3.73 -4.27
N ILE A 92 0.98 -4.17 -5.33
CA ILE A 92 0.90 -5.58 -5.70
C ILE A 92 1.73 -5.77 -6.98
N ASP A 93 2.71 -6.67 -6.92
CA ASP A 93 3.52 -7.10 -8.07
C ASP A 93 3.77 -8.61 -7.97
N ASP A 94 3.53 -9.34 -9.06
CA ASP A 94 3.70 -10.80 -9.17
C ASP A 94 3.22 -11.61 -7.94
N GLY A 95 1.98 -11.38 -7.51
CA GLY A 95 1.37 -12.09 -6.38
C GLY A 95 1.98 -11.73 -5.00
N THR A 96 2.73 -10.64 -4.90
CA THR A 96 3.32 -10.14 -3.66
C THR A 96 2.77 -8.76 -3.31
N VAL A 97 2.35 -8.56 -2.06
CA VAL A 97 1.95 -7.26 -1.52
C VAL A 97 3.15 -6.63 -0.82
N TYR A 98 3.49 -5.41 -1.23
CA TYR A 98 4.51 -4.58 -0.60
C TYR A 98 3.82 -3.46 0.19
N ILE A 99 4.16 -3.33 1.47
CA ILE A 99 3.57 -2.30 2.34
C ILE A 99 4.60 -1.73 3.30
N SER A 100 4.57 -0.42 3.49
CA SER A 100 5.49 0.27 4.41
C SER A 100 4.78 0.72 5.68
N SER A 101 5.48 0.66 6.81
CA SER A 101 4.94 1.02 8.11
C SER A 101 5.78 2.09 8.82
N PHE A 102 5.15 2.73 9.81
CA PHE A 102 5.79 3.70 10.69
C PHE A 102 6.81 3.04 11.64
N ASP A 103 6.78 1.72 11.75
CA ASP A 103 7.77 0.91 12.46
C ASP A 103 9.14 0.84 11.77
N LYS A 104 9.33 1.62 10.71
CA LYS A 104 10.58 1.77 9.96
C LYS A 104 10.93 0.53 9.12
N LYS A 105 9.93 -0.26 8.73
CA LYS A 105 10.11 -1.43 7.86
C LYS A 105 9.21 -1.39 6.63
N LEU A 106 9.70 -2.02 5.58
CA LEU A 106 8.92 -2.46 4.42
C LEU A 106 8.70 -3.97 4.53
N TYR A 107 7.48 -4.40 4.28
CA TYR A 107 7.06 -5.79 4.32
C TYR A 107 6.69 -6.27 2.91
N ALA A 108 7.06 -7.51 2.60
CA ALA A 108 6.55 -8.25 1.44
C ALA A 108 5.78 -9.48 1.90
N LEU A 109 4.56 -9.62 1.41
CA LEU A 109 3.64 -10.68 1.80
C LEU A 109 3.08 -11.40 0.58
N ASP A 110 2.73 -12.67 0.73
CA ASP A 110 1.94 -13.35 -0.27
C ASP A 110 0.56 -12.71 -0.39
N ALA A 111 0.18 -12.30 -1.61
CA ALA A 111 -1.10 -11.62 -1.85
C ALA A 111 -2.31 -12.55 -1.67
N THR A 112 -2.09 -13.86 -1.76
CA THR A 112 -3.16 -14.84 -1.58
C THR A 112 -3.38 -15.11 -0.11
N THR A 113 -2.32 -15.44 0.63
CA THR A 113 -2.41 -15.96 2.01
C THR A 113 -2.18 -14.90 3.10
N GLY A 114 -1.55 -13.78 2.77
CA GLY A 114 -1.11 -12.79 3.76
C GLY A 114 0.13 -13.21 4.54
N GLU A 115 0.77 -14.32 4.18
CA GLU A 115 1.99 -14.79 4.84
C GLU A 115 3.18 -13.87 4.49
N LYS A 116 3.94 -13.46 5.51
CA LYS A 116 5.14 -12.65 5.32
C LYS A 116 6.20 -13.46 4.57
N LYS A 117 6.60 -12.98 3.40
CA LYS A 117 7.75 -13.48 2.63
C LYS A 117 9.06 -12.94 3.23
N TRP A 118 9.11 -11.63 3.46
CA TRP A 118 10.24 -10.96 4.10
C TRP A 118 9.84 -9.60 4.68
N GLU A 119 10.71 -9.03 5.50
CA GLU A 119 10.71 -7.62 5.89
C GLU A 119 12.13 -7.07 5.79
N THR A 120 12.27 -5.77 5.53
CA THR A 120 13.58 -5.12 5.57
C THR A 120 14.12 -5.06 6.99
N ALA A 121 15.43 -4.90 7.15
CA ALA A 121 15.98 -4.35 8.38
C ALA A 121 15.36 -2.98 8.68
N GLU A 122 15.29 -2.60 9.96
CA GLU A 122 14.80 -1.27 10.36
C GLU A 122 15.68 -0.17 9.74
N VAL A 123 15.03 0.79 9.09
CA VAL A 123 15.70 2.01 8.60
C VAL A 123 15.67 3.10 9.67
N GLY A 124 16.28 4.26 9.40
CA GLY A 124 16.46 5.30 10.41
C GLY A 124 15.16 6.00 10.81
N GLY A 125 14.13 5.98 9.95
CA GLY A 125 12.87 6.70 10.13
C GLY A 125 11.63 5.93 9.67
N ALA A 126 10.47 6.39 10.14
CA ALA A 126 9.17 5.87 9.72
C ALA A 126 8.99 5.96 8.19
N ILE A 127 8.29 5.00 7.59
CA ILE A 127 8.09 4.92 6.15
C ILE A 127 6.61 5.15 5.83
N ALA A 128 6.24 6.41 5.65
CA ALA A 128 4.90 6.80 5.21
C ALA A 128 4.68 6.70 3.69
N ALA A 129 5.77 6.71 2.92
CA ALA A 129 5.72 6.72 1.46
C ALA A 129 5.21 5.39 0.91
N THR A 130 4.37 5.45 -0.13
CA THR A 130 3.99 4.25 -0.90
C THR A 130 5.23 3.72 -1.62
N PRO A 131 5.60 2.42 -1.49
CA PRO A 131 6.71 1.86 -2.24
C PRO A 131 6.40 1.79 -3.75
N ILE A 132 7.40 1.49 -4.58
CA ILE A 132 7.20 1.09 -5.98
C ILE A 132 8.13 -0.07 -6.31
N VAL A 133 7.63 -1.04 -7.08
CA VAL A 133 8.41 -2.18 -7.55
C VAL A 133 8.72 -1.98 -9.02
N TYR A 134 9.98 -2.17 -9.40
CA TYR A 134 10.42 -2.15 -10.81
C TYR A 134 11.73 -2.92 -10.98
N ASN A 135 11.80 -3.76 -12.01
CA ASN A 135 12.97 -4.58 -12.33
C ASN A 135 13.58 -5.25 -11.09
N ASN A 136 12.76 -6.01 -10.36
CA ASN A 136 13.16 -6.75 -9.15
C ASN A 136 13.75 -5.85 -8.04
N THR A 137 13.33 -4.59 -7.97
CA THR A 137 13.79 -3.63 -6.97
C THR A 137 12.62 -2.87 -6.40
N VAL A 138 12.55 -2.77 -5.08
CA VAL A 138 11.54 -1.96 -4.39
C VAL A 138 12.18 -0.66 -3.94
N TYR A 139 11.57 0.46 -4.31
CA TYR A 139 12.00 1.80 -3.92
C TYR A 139 11.02 2.43 -2.94
N PHE A 140 11.55 3.06 -1.88
CA PHE A 140 10.74 3.77 -0.90
C PHE A 140 11.53 4.90 -0.23
N GLY A 141 10.86 5.99 0.10
CA GLY A 141 11.43 7.09 0.88
C GLY A 141 11.12 6.96 2.36
N SER A 142 12.08 7.29 3.22
CA SER A 142 11.89 7.30 4.68
C SER A 142 12.01 8.71 5.26
N PHE A 143 11.42 8.92 6.43
CA PHE A 143 11.56 10.17 7.18
C PHE A 143 12.98 10.44 7.70
N ASP A 144 13.92 9.49 7.56
CA ASP A 144 15.35 9.73 7.81
C ASP A 144 16.08 10.48 6.68
N ARG A 145 15.35 10.90 5.64
CA ARG A 145 15.81 11.67 4.47
C ARG A 145 16.56 10.84 3.42
N TYR A 146 16.41 9.52 3.46
CA TYR A 146 16.96 8.62 2.45
C TYR A 146 15.88 8.06 1.52
N LEU A 147 16.24 7.93 0.24
CA LEU A 147 15.61 7.01 -0.71
C LEU A 147 16.33 5.67 -0.63
N TYR A 148 15.57 4.60 -0.44
CA TYR A 148 16.05 3.23 -0.36
C TYR A 148 15.71 2.46 -1.63
N ALA A 149 16.60 1.53 -2.00
CA ALA A 149 16.36 0.50 -2.98
C ALA A 149 16.71 -0.86 -2.36
N VAL A 150 15.75 -1.77 -2.33
CA VAL A 150 15.94 -3.14 -1.81
C VAL A 150 15.62 -4.18 -2.88
N ASP A 151 16.21 -5.37 -2.79
CA ASP A 151 15.84 -6.47 -3.66
C ASP A 151 14.41 -6.94 -3.39
N ALA A 152 13.62 -7.11 -4.46
CA ALA A 152 12.23 -7.53 -4.31
C ALA A 152 12.09 -9.01 -3.88
N THR A 153 13.13 -9.83 -4.04
CA THR A 153 13.09 -11.25 -3.67
C THR A 153 13.28 -11.50 -2.18
N ASP A 154 14.13 -10.70 -1.52
CA ASP A 154 14.55 -10.97 -0.13
C ASP A 154 14.59 -9.73 0.78
N GLY A 155 14.30 -8.53 0.25
CA GLY A 155 14.32 -7.29 1.02
C GLY A 155 15.72 -6.78 1.38
N SER A 156 16.78 -7.37 0.82
CA SER A 156 18.15 -6.94 1.07
C SER A 156 18.43 -5.55 0.49
N LEU A 157 19.19 -4.74 1.22
CA LEU A 157 19.54 -3.38 0.78
C LEU A 157 20.47 -3.44 -0.45
N LYS A 158 20.02 -2.88 -1.57
CA LYS A 158 20.86 -2.66 -2.76
C LYS A 158 21.67 -1.38 -2.63
N TRP A 159 20.99 -0.28 -2.31
CA TRP A 159 21.61 1.01 -2.04
C TRP A 159 20.64 1.94 -1.31
N LYS A 160 21.19 3.01 -0.74
CA LYS A 160 20.40 4.16 -0.27
C LYS A 160 21.12 5.46 -0.65
N SER A 161 20.34 6.52 -0.86
CA SER A 161 20.87 7.85 -1.19
C SER A 161 20.20 8.90 -0.31
N GLU A 162 21.00 9.73 0.36
CA GLU A 162 20.49 10.92 1.02
C GLU A 162 20.10 11.92 -0.07
N VAL A 163 18.88 12.44 0.02
CA VAL A 163 18.44 13.48 -0.91
C VAL A 163 18.44 14.79 -0.16
N GLU A 164 19.22 15.76 -0.67
CA GLU A 164 19.38 17.12 -0.11
C GLU A 164 18.10 17.98 -0.17
N ALA A 165 16.91 17.37 -0.18
CA ALA A 165 15.63 18.08 -0.12
C ALA A 165 15.40 18.76 1.25
N GLY A 166 16.28 18.54 2.23
CA GLY A 166 16.29 19.25 3.52
C GLY A 166 15.11 18.96 4.46
N LYS A 167 14.19 18.05 4.08
CA LYS A 167 12.98 17.67 4.85
C LYS A 167 12.61 16.18 4.63
N TRP A 168 11.40 15.78 5.01
CA TRP A 168 10.88 14.40 4.96
C TRP A 168 10.44 13.95 3.55
N PHE A 169 10.55 12.64 3.27
CA PHE A 169 9.89 12.02 2.12
C PHE A 169 8.42 11.70 2.43
N TRP A 170 7.49 12.42 1.80
CA TRP A 170 6.03 12.13 1.88
C TRP A 170 5.45 11.68 0.53
N ALA A 171 6.20 11.80 -0.56
CA ALA A 171 5.70 11.56 -1.91
C ALA A 171 5.76 10.08 -2.32
N LYS A 172 4.85 9.68 -3.22
CA LYS A 172 4.96 8.41 -3.94
C LYS A 172 6.07 8.54 -4.99
N PRO A 173 7.07 7.63 -5.06
CA PRO A 173 8.00 7.57 -6.17
C PRO A 173 7.23 7.26 -7.47
N VAL A 174 7.65 7.89 -8.57
CA VAL A 174 7.07 7.68 -9.91
C VAL A 174 8.18 7.27 -10.86
N ILE A 175 7.93 6.23 -11.66
CA ILE A 175 8.83 5.81 -12.73
C ILE A 175 8.28 6.37 -14.04
N TYR A 176 9.14 7.06 -14.78
CA TYR A 176 8.83 7.54 -16.13
C TYR A 176 9.79 6.89 -17.13
N ILE A 177 9.25 6.07 -18.04
CA ILE A 177 10.02 5.42 -19.11
C ILE A 177 9.84 6.24 -20.38
N ILE A 178 10.92 6.82 -20.90
CA ILE A 178 10.93 7.39 -22.25
C ILE A 178 11.05 6.21 -23.22
N LEU A 179 9.93 5.83 -23.84
CA LEU A 179 9.98 5.00 -25.04
C LEU A 179 10.55 5.86 -26.16
N SER A 180 11.86 5.75 -26.39
CA SER A 180 12.43 6.25 -27.64
C SER A 180 11.87 5.36 -28.76
N MET A 181 11.03 5.95 -29.62
CA MET A 181 10.66 5.27 -30.87
C MET A 181 11.94 4.98 -31.66
N PRO A 182 12.11 3.79 -32.23
CA PRO A 182 13.21 3.56 -33.14
C PRO A 182 13.08 4.55 -34.30
N ARG A 183 14.15 5.28 -34.62
CA ARG A 183 14.21 6.06 -35.85
C ARG A 183 14.11 5.06 -37.01
N LEU A 184 13.11 5.25 -37.87
CA LEU A 184 13.01 4.58 -39.18
C LEU A 184 14.23 4.91 -40.04
#